data_AF-A0A699VEW1-F1
#
_entry.id   AF-A0A699VEW1-F1
#
_cell.length_a   1.000
_cell.length_b   1.000
_cell.length_c   1.000
_cell.angle_alpha   90.00
_cell.angle_beta   90.00
_cell.angle_gamma   90.00
#
_symmetry.space_group_name_H-M   'P 1'
#
loop_
_entity.id
_entity.type
_entity.pdbx_description
1 polymer ?
#
loop_
_entity_poly.entity_id
_entity_poly.type
_entity_poly.pdbx_seq_one_letter_code
_entity_poly.pdbx_strand_id
1 'polypeptide(L)' 'MFAEEADKIKKYVSGLPDMIYGSVVASKPKTMQEAIEIATE' A
#
# COMPACT_ATOMS: atom_id res chain seq x y z
N MET A 1 -17.27 3.43 3.37
CA MET A 1 -16.17 3.03 4.28
C MET A 1 -14.90 2.59 3.54
N PHE A 2 -14.94 2.15 2.28
CA PHE A 2 -13.73 1.75 1.53
C PHE A 2 -12.88 2.91 0.95
N ALA A 3 -13.47 4.09 0.74
CA ALA A 3 -12.75 5.21 0.12
C ALA A 3 -11.64 5.79 1.01
N GLU A 4 -11.86 5.85 2.33
CA GLU A 4 -10.88 6.37 3.30
C GLU A 4 -9.69 5.42 3.47
N GLU A 5 -9.94 4.11 3.38
CA GLU A 5 -8.89 3.10 3.49
C GLU A 5 -8.01 3.09 2.23
N ALA A 6 -8.62 3.15 1.05
CA ALA A 6 -7.87 3.28 -0.21
C ALA A 6 -7.03 4.56 -0.27
N ASP A 7 -7.54 5.69 0.24
CA ASP A 7 -6.77 6.95 0.29
C ASP A 7 -5.56 6.84 1.22
N LYS A 8 -5.72 6.29 2.42
CA LYS A 8 -4.61 6.02 3.34
C LYS A 8 -3.58 5.05 2.74
N ILE A 9 -4.01 4.00 2.02
CA ILE A 9 -3.10 3.06 1.36
C ILE A 9 -2.29 3.84 0.32
N LYS A 10 -2.96 4.58 -0.56
CA LYS A 10 -2.29 5.37 -1.60
C LYS A 10 -1.28 6.36 -1.02
N LYS A 11 -1.61 6.99 0.10
CA LYS A 11 -0.72 7.90 0.83
C LYS A 11 0.49 7.16 1.42
N TYR A 12 0.28 6.00 2.01
CA TYR A 12 1.33 5.11 2.51
C TYR A 12 2.25 4.67 1.37
N VAL A 13 1.70 4.14 0.27
CA VAL A 13 2.47 3.70 -0.90
C VAL A 13 3.27 4.85 -1.52
N SER A 14 2.69 6.05 -1.63
CA SER A 14 3.39 7.23 -2.18
C SER A 14 4.58 7.72 -1.35
N GLY A 15 4.69 7.31 -0.09
CA GLY A 15 5.81 7.64 0.79
C GLY A 15 6.89 6.56 0.85
N LEU A 16 6.68 5.41 0.19
CA LEU A 16 7.65 4.31 0.19
C LEU A 16 8.72 4.51 -0.91
N PRO A 17 9.96 4.02 -0.69
CA PRO A 17 10.96 3.92 -1.74
C PRO A 17 10.43 3.18 -2.97
N ASP A 18 10.83 3.59 -4.18
CA ASP A 18 10.43 2.98 -5.46
C ASP A 18 10.56 1.44 -5.47
N MET A 19 11.55 0.93 -4.73
CA MET A 19 11.83 -0.51 -4.58
C MET A 19 10.65 -1.31 -4.02
N ILE A 20 9.80 -0.69 -3.18
CA ILE A 20 8.62 -1.32 -2.57
C ILE A 20 7.31 -0.78 -3.16
N TYR A 21 7.34 0.42 -3.77
CA TYR A 21 6.20 0.99 -4.49
C TYR A 21 5.64 0.02 -5.54
N GLY A 22 6.51 -0.57 -6.36
CA GLY A 22 6.11 -1.53 -7.40
C GLY A 22 5.43 -2.78 -6.84
N SER A 23 5.92 -3.30 -5.72
CA SER A 23 5.36 -4.50 -5.07
C SER A 23 3.96 -4.25 -4.52
N VAL A 24 3.78 -3.12 -3.82
CA VAL A 24 2.49 -2.76 -3.22
C VAL A 24 1.45 -2.40 -4.29
N VAL A 25 1.85 -1.70 -5.37
CA VAL A 25 0.94 -1.37 -6.48
C VAL A 25 0.52 -2.62 -7.27
N ALA A 26 1.41 -3.59 -7.44
CA ALA A 26 1.11 -4.84 -8.13
C ALA A 26 0.10 -5.70 -7.36
N SER A 27 0.29 -5.84 -6.05
CA SER A 27 -0.59 -6.64 -5.19
C SER A 27 -1.94 -5.98 -4.87
N LYS A 28 -2.07 -4.66 -5.05
CA LYS A 28 -3.32 -3.89 -4.79
C LYS A 28 -3.98 -4.29 -3.46
N PRO A 29 -3.30 -4.04 -2.33
CA PRO A 29 -3.81 -4.43 -1.02
C PRO A 29 -5.19 -3.82 -0.77
N LYS A 30 -6.07 -4.62 -0.17
CA LYS A 30 -7.42 -4.17 0.18
C LYS A 30 -7.46 -3.50 1.55
N THR A 31 -6.45 -3.74 2.37
CA THR A 31 -6.34 -3.27 3.75
C THR A 31 -4.96 -2.68 4.02
N MET A 32 -4.84 -1.87 5.09
CA MET A 32 -3.53 -1.36 5.54
C MET A 32 -2.55 -2.48 5.88
N GLN A 33 -3.04 -3.57 6.49
CA GLN A 33 -2.19 -4.66 6.95
C GLN A 33 -1.52 -5.37 5.77
N GLU A 34 -2.27 -5.65 4.70
CA GLU A 34 -1.67 -6.19 3.47
C GLU A 34 -0.65 -5.21 2.87
N ALA A 35 -0.97 -3.91 2.83
CA ALA A 35 -0.04 -2.91 2.31
C ALA A 35 1.27 -2.85 3.11
N ILE A 36 1.21 -3.08 4.43
CA ILE A 36 2.36 -3.14 5.32
C ILE A 36 3.12 -4.46 5.11
N GLU A 37 2.45 -5.61 5.08
CA GLU A 37 3.08 -6.90 4.82
C GLU A 37 3.87 -6.89 3.50
N ILE A 38 3.27 -6.39 2.42
CA ILE A 38 3.92 -6.29 1.10
C ILE A 38 5.10 -5.30 1.11
N ALA A 39 5.05 -4.27 1.95
CA ALA A 39 6.14 -3.30 2.08
C ALA A 39 7.28 -3.77 3.00
N THR A 40 7.04 -4.81 3.80
CA THR A 40 8.01 -5.36 4.77
C THR A 40 8.50 -6.77 4.43
N GLU A 41 7.98 -7.37 3.35
CA GLU A 41 8.50 -8.59 2.73
C GLU A 41 9.89 -8.36 2.14
#